data_AF-A0A0B1TGP5-F1
#
_entry.id   AF-A0A0B1TGP5-F1
#
_cell.length_a   1.000
_cell.length_b   1.000
_cell.length_c   1.000
_cell.angle_alpha   90.00
_cell.angle_beta   90.00
_cell.angle_gamma   90.00
#
_symmetry.space_group_name_H-M   'P 1'
#
loop_
_entity.id
_entity.type
_entity.pdbx_description
1 polymer ?
#
loop_
_entity_poly.entity_id
_entity_poly.type
_entity_poly.pdbx_seq_one_letter_code
_entity_poly.pdbx_strand_id
1 'polypeptide(L)'
;MQDVVAAQSTNATAHEHWLNDPTRKNLLFSVVAVGQLVGTFPIVPVMHRIGLRYTFTFYGIISACSTLFIPLAVDLGHIFIAVARVFQGFAMAIAFVSVGAVTSHWSALRESGTYIALLSCSAQLSSMIAMPLAGGFCESSLGWRYLYYTLGAAGLLLSISFFSFYTDDPRKHRLVSPKELNTITRGKEHQSVKEPVPYKEICKDHCMQAVILTTFSGNTAFFIFLQFGPTFMNMALGFDITETGYVTALPYALCLVLKFVAGPLFDMSTFISEKNRVIMLVV
;
A
#
# COMPACT_ATOMS: atom_id res chain seq x y z
N MET A 1 7.24 17.18 15.37
CA MET A 1 8.05 18.01 14.46
C MET A 1 8.12 19.49 14.87
N GLN A 2 7.46 19.93 15.96
CA GLN A 2 7.64 21.30 16.48
C GLN A 2 9.09 21.56 16.94
N ASP A 3 9.78 20.51 17.38
CA ASP A 3 11.21 20.47 17.69
C ASP A 3 12.10 20.90 16.51
N VAL A 4 11.79 20.48 15.29
CA VAL A 4 12.52 20.86 14.07
C VAL A 4 12.30 22.33 13.75
N VAL A 5 11.05 22.79 13.87
CA VAL A 5 10.69 24.20 13.64
C VAL A 5 11.46 25.08 14.62
N ALA A 6 11.53 24.71 15.90
CA ALA A 6 12.29 25.44 16.92
C ALA A 6 13.81 25.46 16.62
N ALA A 7 14.38 24.35 16.16
CA ALA A 7 15.81 24.24 15.85
C ALA A 7 16.22 24.97 14.55
N GLN A 8 15.34 25.02 13.54
CA GLN A 8 15.64 25.67 12.26
C GLN A 8 15.25 27.15 12.24
N SER A 9 14.26 27.57 13.03
CA SER A 9 13.86 28.99 13.15
C SER A 9 14.88 29.87 13.86
N THR A 10 15.79 29.29 14.66
CA THR A 10 16.88 30.02 15.32
C THR A 10 18.00 30.43 14.36
N ASN A 11 18.10 29.80 13.18
CA ASN A 11 19.16 30.02 12.19
C ASN A 11 18.70 30.78 10.93
N ALA A 12 17.41 31.03 10.73
CA ALA A 12 16.88 31.64 9.51
C ALA A 12 16.09 32.94 9.79
N THR A 13 16.31 33.96 8.94
CA THR A 13 15.55 35.22 8.86
C THR A 13 14.03 34.99 8.80
N ALA A 14 13.25 36.01 9.19
CA ALA A 14 11.78 36.12 9.41
C ALA A 14 10.78 35.55 8.35
N HIS A 15 11.12 34.49 7.64
CA HIS A 15 10.22 33.74 6.77
C HIS A 15 9.64 32.55 7.53
N GLU A 16 8.33 32.28 7.36
CA GLU A 16 7.68 31.13 7.95
C GLU A 16 8.39 29.83 7.57
N HIS A 17 8.56 28.96 8.57
CA HIS A 17 9.17 27.66 8.38
C HIS A 17 8.38 26.84 7.33
N TRP A 18 9.06 26.06 6.50
CA TRP A 18 8.43 25.27 5.43
C TRP A 18 7.45 24.20 5.93
N LEU A 19 7.55 23.79 7.21
CA LEU A 19 6.56 22.96 7.92
C LEU A 19 5.30 23.75 8.34
N ASN A 20 5.22 25.05 8.15
CA ASN A 20 4.03 25.84 8.47
C ASN A 20 3.31 26.29 7.20
N ASP A 21 4.05 26.53 6.12
CA ASP A 21 3.51 26.86 4.80
C ASP A 21 2.65 25.71 4.21
N PRO A 22 1.34 25.91 3.97
CA PRO A 22 0.45 24.89 3.42
C PRO A 22 0.84 24.46 2.00
N THR A 23 1.40 25.36 1.19
CA THR A 23 1.78 25.06 -0.20
C THR A 23 2.92 24.05 -0.23
N ARG A 24 3.94 24.26 0.61
CA ARG A 24 5.10 23.36 0.74
C ARG A 24 4.71 22.02 1.35
N LYS A 25 3.83 22.00 2.34
CA LYS A 25 3.26 20.73 2.87
C LYS A 25 2.54 19.93 1.81
N ASN A 26 1.65 20.58 1.05
CA ASN A 26 0.87 19.93 0.01
C ASN A 26 1.77 19.39 -1.11
N LEU A 27 2.83 20.12 -1.46
CA LEU A 27 3.84 19.66 -2.40
C LEU A 27 4.47 18.33 -1.94
N LEU A 28 4.76 18.15 -0.65
CA LEU A 28 5.31 16.90 -0.12
C LEU A 28 4.34 15.71 -0.21
N PHE A 29 3.03 15.95 -0.28
CA PHE A 29 2.06 14.91 -0.59
C PHE A 29 2.02 14.63 -2.10
N SER A 30 2.04 15.67 -2.93
CA SER A 30 1.99 15.54 -4.39
C SER A 30 3.21 14.82 -4.97
N VAL A 31 4.42 15.05 -4.46
CA VAL A 31 5.65 14.40 -4.97
C VAL A 31 5.65 12.88 -4.76
N VAL A 32 4.92 12.36 -3.77
CA VAL A 32 4.73 10.90 -3.60
C VAL A 32 3.94 10.33 -4.77
N ALA A 33 2.85 11.01 -5.16
CA ALA A 33 2.03 10.59 -6.29
C ALA A 33 2.84 10.60 -7.60
N VAL A 34 3.68 11.62 -7.80
CA VAL A 34 4.63 11.66 -8.94
C VAL A 34 5.59 10.48 -8.90
N GLY A 35 6.20 10.21 -7.74
CA GLY A 35 7.08 9.05 -7.55
C GLY A 35 6.38 7.73 -7.89
N GLN A 36 5.12 7.57 -7.47
CA GLN A 36 4.33 6.37 -7.74
C GLN A 36 4.01 6.19 -9.23
N LEU A 37 3.71 7.27 -9.95
CA LEU A 37 3.54 7.22 -11.42
C LEU A 37 4.83 6.76 -12.10
N VAL A 38 5.97 7.35 -11.74
CA VAL A 38 7.28 6.97 -12.28
C VAL A 38 7.62 5.52 -11.94
N GLY A 39 7.32 5.10 -10.71
CA GLY A 39 7.55 3.73 -10.23
C GLY A 39 6.73 2.68 -10.94
N THR A 40 5.58 3.05 -11.54
CA THR A 40 4.67 2.11 -12.20
C THR A 40 5.24 1.55 -13.51
N PHE A 41 5.92 2.38 -14.31
CA PHE A 41 6.46 1.99 -15.62
C PHE A 41 7.47 0.83 -15.58
N PRO A 42 8.49 0.82 -14.69
CA PRO A 42 9.48 -0.24 -14.66
C PRO A 42 8.99 -1.56 -14.05
N ILE A 43 7.86 -1.59 -13.33
CA ILE A 43 7.42 -2.82 -12.62
C ILE A 43 7.21 -3.98 -13.58
N VAL A 44 6.41 -3.79 -14.63
CA VAL A 44 6.06 -4.86 -15.58
C VAL A 44 7.27 -5.46 -16.30
N PRO A 45 8.16 -4.67 -16.94
CA PRO A 45 9.32 -5.22 -17.63
C PRO A 45 10.31 -5.88 -16.66
N VAL A 46 10.50 -5.33 -15.46
CA VAL A 46 11.39 -5.91 -14.44
C VAL A 46 10.82 -7.23 -13.94
N MET A 47 9.53 -7.26 -13.56
CA MET A 47 8.86 -8.47 -13.11
C MET A 47 8.89 -9.59 -14.15
N HIS A 48 8.78 -9.26 -15.44
CA HIS A 48 8.93 -10.25 -16.52
C HIS A 48 10.35 -10.82 -16.65
N ARG A 49 11.39 -10.07 -16.30
CA ARG A 49 12.80 -10.51 -16.43
C ARG A 49 13.31 -11.24 -15.19
N ILE A 50 13.04 -10.70 -14.00
CA ILE A 50 13.63 -11.19 -12.74
C ILE A 50 12.61 -11.79 -11.77
N GLY A 51 11.32 -11.79 -12.10
CA GLY A 51 10.26 -12.35 -11.24
C GLY A 51 9.76 -11.39 -10.16
N LEU A 52 8.67 -11.76 -9.49
CA LEU A 52 8.04 -10.95 -8.48
C LEU A 52 8.87 -10.90 -7.19
N ARG A 53 9.50 -12.02 -6.81
CA ARG A 53 10.35 -12.12 -5.61
C ARG A 53 11.37 -10.99 -5.54
N TYR A 54 12.19 -10.86 -6.58
CA TYR A 54 13.25 -9.84 -6.62
C TYR A 54 12.68 -8.43 -6.77
N THR A 55 11.65 -8.25 -7.60
CA THR A 55 11.05 -6.93 -7.84
C THR A 55 10.42 -6.38 -6.57
N PHE A 56 9.61 -7.18 -5.86
CA PHE A 56 8.95 -6.76 -4.62
C PHE A 56 9.97 -6.44 -3.52
N THR A 57 11.00 -7.27 -3.35
CA THR A 57 12.07 -7.00 -2.38
C THR A 57 12.84 -5.72 -2.71
N PHE A 58 13.16 -5.47 -3.99
CA PHE A 58 13.88 -4.26 -4.39
C PHE A 58 13.08 -2.99 -4.05
N TYR A 59 11.79 -2.96 -4.40
CA TYR A 59 10.90 -1.84 -4.06
C TYR A 59 10.73 -1.72 -2.53
N GLY A 60 10.58 -2.84 -1.83
CA GLY A 60 10.49 -2.88 -0.37
C GLY A 60 11.72 -2.27 0.34
N ILE A 61 12.93 -2.61 -0.13
CA ILE A 61 14.18 -2.05 0.39
C ILE A 61 14.25 -0.54 0.12
N ILE A 62 13.88 -0.07 -1.08
CA ILE A 62 13.83 1.37 -1.39
C ILE A 62 12.87 2.09 -0.43
N SER A 63 11.68 1.53 -0.19
CA SER A 63 10.70 2.09 0.75
C SER A 63 11.28 2.20 2.17
N ALA A 64 11.89 1.11 2.64
CA ALA A 64 12.45 1.02 3.98
C ALA A 64 13.60 2.01 4.18
N CYS A 65 14.56 2.03 3.25
CA CYS A 65 15.69 2.97 3.28
C CYS A 65 15.21 4.44 3.22
N SER A 66 14.24 4.74 2.36
CA SER A 66 13.67 6.09 2.28
C SER A 66 12.98 6.50 3.57
N THR A 67 12.28 5.57 4.23
CA THR A 67 11.60 5.80 5.51
C THR A 67 12.61 6.02 6.65
N LEU A 68 13.69 5.22 6.70
CA LEU A 68 14.79 5.41 7.65
C LEU A 68 15.51 6.75 7.44
N PHE A 69 15.56 7.24 6.20
CA PHE A 69 16.19 8.51 5.86
C PHE A 69 15.33 9.74 6.21
N ILE A 70 14.02 9.59 6.44
CA ILE A 70 13.10 10.72 6.71
C ILE A 70 13.57 11.61 7.88
N PRO A 71 13.90 11.07 9.07
CA PRO A 71 14.34 11.90 10.20
C PRO A 71 15.55 12.78 9.83
N LEU A 72 16.54 12.21 9.16
CA LEU A 72 17.73 12.94 8.71
C LEU A 72 17.40 13.94 7.59
N ALA A 73 16.52 13.57 6.66
CA ALA A 73 16.10 14.43 5.56
C ALA A 73 15.35 15.68 6.04
N VAL A 74 14.56 15.56 7.11
CA VAL A 74 13.87 16.70 7.76
C VAL A 74 14.88 17.70 8.32
N ASP A 75 15.95 17.21 8.95
CA ASP A 75 16.99 18.06 9.54
C ASP A 75 17.83 18.78 8.45
N LEU A 76 18.01 18.16 7.27
CA LEU A 76 18.70 18.73 6.11
C LEU A 76 17.85 19.73 5.30
N GLY A 77 16.52 19.66 5.41
CA GLY A 77 15.59 20.65 4.85
C GLY A 77 14.64 20.12 3.77
N HIS A 78 13.82 21.02 3.23
CA HIS A 78 12.63 20.68 2.42
C HIS A 78 12.92 19.83 1.17
N ILE A 79 14.04 20.06 0.48
CA ILE A 79 14.37 19.34 -0.75
C ILE A 79 14.70 17.87 -0.44
N PHE A 80 15.43 17.60 0.65
CA PHE A 80 15.84 16.25 1.02
C PHE A 80 14.64 15.38 1.40
N ILE A 81 13.70 15.94 2.17
CA ILE A 81 12.45 15.23 2.47
C ILE A 81 11.62 15.02 1.19
N ALA A 82 11.55 15.99 0.28
CA ALA A 82 10.86 15.80 -1.00
C ALA A 82 11.46 14.65 -1.81
N VAL A 83 12.78 14.55 -1.90
CA VAL A 83 13.48 13.43 -2.56
C VAL A 83 13.17 12.10 -1.89
N ALA A 84 13.24 12.02 -0.56
CA ALA A 84 12.89 10.81 0.18
C ALA A 84 11.43 10.37 -0.09
N ARG A 85 10.51 11.33 -0.19
CA ARG A 85 9.09 11.10 -0.50
C ARG A 85 8.87 10.61 -1.92
N VAL A 86 9.64 11.09 -2.90
CA VAL A 86 9.62 10.55 -4.27
C VAL A 86 10.01 9.07 -4.30
N PHE A 87 11.07 8.69 -3.59
CA PHE A 87 11.49 7.29 -3.52
C PHE A 87 10.49 6.40 -2.76
N GLN A 88 9.84 6.90 -1.71
CA GLN A 88 8.73 6.20 -1.07
C GLN A 88 7.57 5.97 -2.05
N GLY A 89 7.18 7.00 -2.82
CA GLY A 89 6.15 6.89 -3.85
C GLY A 89 6.51 5.85 -4.92
N PHE A 90 7.75 5.90 -5.42
CA PHE A 90 8.29 4.93 -6.37
C PHE A 90 8.13 3.50 -5.86
N ALA A 91 8.52 3.26 -4.60
CA ALA A 91 8.40 1.96 -3.98
C ALA A 91 6.94 1.52 -3.77
N MET A 92 6.02 2.44 -3.49
CA MET A 92 4.61 2.13 -3.23
C MET A 92 3.88 1.58 -4.46
N ALA A 93 4.37 1.88 -5.67
CA ALA A 93 3.74 1.47 -6.92
C ALA A 93 3.60 -0.05 -7.08
N ILE A 94 4.45 -0.86 -6.45
CA ILE A 94 4.42 -2.33 -6.58
C ILE A 94 3.30 -3.01 -5.80
N ALA A 95 2.72 -2.34 -4.80
CA ALA A 95 1.80 -2.95 -3.86
C ALA A 95 0.63 -3.65 -4.56
N PHE A 96 -0.09 -2.94 -5.44
CA PHE A 96 -1.24 -3.50 -6.16
C PHE A 96 -0.85 -4.56 -7.20
N VAL A 97 0.27 -4.38 -7.89
CA VAL A 97 0.75 -5.36 -8.88
C VAL A 97 1.12 -6.68 -8.20
N SER A 98 1.72 -6.61 -7.00
CA SER A 98 2.10 -7.79 -6.24
C SER A 98 0.89 -8.64 -5.83
N VAL A 99 -0.23 -8.02 -5.44
CA VAL A 99 -1.47 -8.74 -5.09
C VAL A 99 -1.97 -9.57 -6.26
N GLY A 100 -2.05 -8.97 -7.46
CA GLY A 100 -2.46 -9.69 -8.66
C GLY A 100 -1.47 -10.77 -9.08
N ALA A 101 -0.17 -10.46 -9.07
CA ALA A 101 0.87 -11.40 -9.48
C ALA A 101 0.96 -12.61 -8.53
N VAL A 102 0.99 -12.41 -7.20
CA VAL A 102 0.95 -13.50 -6.21
C VAL A 102 -0.27 -14.38 -6.44
N THR A 103 -1.45 -13.78 -6.59
CA THR A 103 -2.69 -14.53 -6.82
C THR A 103 -2.58 -15.39 -8.09
N SER A 104 -2.13 -14.81 -9.20
CA SER A 104 -2.04 -15.52 -10.49
C SER A 104 -1.15 -16.77 -10.42
N HIS A 105 -0.08 -16.73 -9.63
CA HIS A 105 0.85 -17.84 -9.47
C HIS A 105 0.41 -18.85 -8.40
N TRP A 106 -0.03 -18.36 -7.23
CA TRP A 106 -0.22 -19.18 -6.03
C TRP A 106 -1.67 -19.58 -5.73
N SER A 107 -2.68 -18.89 -6.27
CA SER A 107 -4.07 -19.26 -6.01
C SER A 107 -4.53 -20.40 -6.91
N ALA A 108 -5.44 -21.25 -6.41
CA ALA A 108 -6.27 -22.07 -7.28
C ALA A 108 -7.23 -21.16 -8.08
N LEU A 109 -7.58 -21.53 -9.31
CA LEU A 109 -8.47 -20.71 -10.17
C LEU A 109 -9.82 -20.43 -9.49
N ARG A 110 -10.40 -21.45 -8.84
CA ARG A 110 -11.68 -21.38 -8.13
C ARG A 110 -11.65 -20.49 -6.89
N GLU A 111 -10.48 -20.27 -6.28
CA GLU A 111 -10.31 -19.56 -5.01
C GLU A 111 -9.56 -18.23 -5.18
N SER A 112 -9.33 -17.81 -6.43
CA SER A 112 -8.58 -16.59 -6.77
C SER A 112 -9.21 -15.33 -6.17
N GLY A 113 -10.55 -15.23 -6.17
CA GLY A 113 -11.28 -14.10 -5.57
C GLY A 113 -11.04 -13.97 -4.07
N THR A 114 -11.10 -15.07 -3.33
CA THR A 114 -10.81 -15.11 -1.88
C THR A 114 -9.36 -14.72 -1.59
N TYR A 115 -8.42 -15.16 -2.43
CA TYR A 115 -7.01 -14.80 -2.32
C TYR A 115 -6.78 -13.30 -2.48
N ILE A 116 -7.39 -12.69 -3.51
CA ILE A 116 -7.31 -11.23 -3.75
C ILE A 116 -7.94 -10.47 -2.59
N ALA A 117 -9.10 -10.90 -2.09
CA ALA A 117 -9.78 -10.26 -0.97
C ALA A 117 -8.89 -10.28 0.29
N LEU A 118 -8.30 -11.43 0.61
CA LEU A 118 -7.40 -11.58 1.75
C LEU A 118 -6.16 -10.69 1.63
N LEU A 119 -5.52 -10.68 0.46
CA LEU A 119 -4.36 -9.84 0.19
C LEU A 119 -4.71 -8.35 0.22
N SER A 120 -5.91 -7.97 -0.22
CA SER A 120 -6.39 -6.59 -0.20
C SER A 120 -6.65 -6.05 1.21
N CYS A 121 -6.92 -6.93 2.19
CA CYS A 121 -7.05 -6.55 3.60
C CYS A 121 -5.74 -6.01 4.20
N SER A 122 -4.59 -6.26 3.56
CA SER A 122 -3.29 -5.74 4.02
C SER A 122 -3.26 -4.23 4.19
N ALA A 123 -3.95 -3.46 3.32
CA ALA A 123 -4.00 -2.00 3.40
C ALA A 123 -4.78 -1.49 4.63
N GLN A 124 -5.82 -2.19 5.04
CA GLN A 124 -6.56 -1.87 6.27
C GLN A 124 -5.74 -2.29 7.50
N LEU A 125 -5.11 -3.46 7.47
CA LEU A 125 -4.23 -3.94 8.55
C LEU A 125 -3.05 -3.00 8.78
N SER A 126 -2.38 -2.54 7.73
CA SER A 126 -1.25 -1.61 7.85
C SER A 126 -1.66 -0.30 8.51
N SER A 127 -2.83 0.23 8.14
CA SER A 127 -3.35 1.49 8.70
C SER A 127 -3.77 1.32 10.16
N MET A 128 -4.42 0.20 10.48
CA MET A 128 -4.83 -0.17 11.85
C MET A 128 -3.64 -0.31 12.80
N ILE A 129 -2.48 -0.76 12.32
CA ILE A 129 -1.25 -0.87 13.12
C ILE A 129 -0.49 0.47 13.15
N ALA A 130 -0.35 1.13 12.01
CA ALA A 130 0.49 2.33 11.88
C ALA A 130 -0.09 3.53 12.64
N MET A 131 -1.41 3.72 12.67
CA MET A 131 -2.03 4.89 13.30
C MET A 131 -1.88 4.93 14.82
N PRO A 132 -2.16 3.85 15.58
CA PRO A 132 -1.92 3.83 17.02
C PRO A 132 -0.44 3.91 17.38
N LEU A 133 0.43 3.24 16.60
CA LEU A 133 1.88 3.35 16.78
C LEU A 133 2.34 4.81 16.60
N ALA A 134 1.81 5.50 15.59
CA ALA A 134 2.12 6.90 15.36
C ALA A 134 1.69 7.78 16.55
N GLY A 135 0.47 7.58 17.08
CA GLY A 135 -0.01 8.27 18.27
C GLY A 135 0.89 8.03 19.48
N GLY A 136 1.18 6.77 19.81
CA GLY A 136 1.98 6.40 20.97
C GLY A 136 3.43 6.91 20.92
N PHE A 137 4.10 6.78 19.76
CA PHE A 137 5.47 7.28 19.63
C PHE A 137 5.55 8.81 19.62
N CYS A 138 4.56 9.50 19.05
CA CYS A 138 4.59 10.97 18.99
C CYS A 138 4.36 11.63 20.36
N GLU A 139 3.62 11.01 21.27
CA GLU A 139 3.46 11.49 22.65
C GLU A 139 4.61 11.06 23.58
N SER A 140 5.24 9.92 23.29
CA SER A 140 6.37 9.42 24.07
C SER A 140 7.62 10.33 23.99
N SER A 141 8.48 10.24 25.00
CA SER A 141 9.77 10.95 25.04
C SER A 141 10.74 10.58 23.92
N LEU A 142 10.49 9.47 23.21
CA LEU A 142 11.26 9.03 22.03
C LEU A 142 10.94 9.86 20.78
N GLY A 143 9.75 10.46 20.74
CA GLY A 143 9.30 11.36 19.69
C GLY A 143 9.10 10.72 18.31
N TRP A 144 8.71 11.57 17.36
CA TRP A 144 8.34 11.18 16.00
C TRP A 144 9.50 10.55 15.18
N ARG A 145 10.77 10.84 15.49
CA ARG A 145 11.93 10.26 14.77
C ARG A 145 12.01 8.74 14.96
N TYR A 146 11.76 8.26 16.17
CA TYR A 146 11.78 6.82 16.50
C TYR A 146 10.69 6.03 15.78
N LEU A 147 9.52 6.65 15.51
CA LEU A 147 8.47 6.04 14.71
C LEU A 147 8.97 5.68 13.30
N TYR A 148 9.67 6.61 12.63
CA TYR A 148 10.22 6.35 11.30
C TYR A 148 11.34 5.30 11.33
N TYR A 149 12.18 5.31 12.36
CA TYR A 149 13.22 4.28 12.51
C TYR A 149 12.66 2.88 12.74
N THR A 150 11.64 2.75 13.59
CA THR A 150 10.99 1.46 13.88
C THR A 150 10.24 0.93 12.66
N LEU A 151 9.43 1.77 11.99
CA LEU A 151 8.71 1.38 10.77
C LEU A 151 9.66 1.07 9.60
N GLY A 152 10.72 1.86 9.43
CA GLY A 152 11.74 1.62 8.41
C GLY A 152 12.51 0.32 8.65
N ALA A 153 12.92 0.04 9.88
CA ALA A 153 13.60 -1.20 10.24
C ALA A 153 12.69 -2.43 10.08
N ALA A 154 11.43 -2.33 10.52
CA ALA A 154 10.43 -3.38 10.33
C ALA A 154 10.18 -3.64 8.84
N GLY A 155 10.05 -2.58 8.02
CA GLY A 155 9.89 -2.69 6.57
C GLY A 155 11.08 -3.38 5.90
N LEU A 156 12.31 -3.10 6.35
CA LEU A 156 13.51 -3.75 5.85
C LEU A 156 13.54 -5.24 6.21
N LEU A 157 13.27 -5.57 7.47
CA LEU A 157 13.20 -6.96 7.95
C LEU A 157 12.13 -7.76 7.21
N LEU A 158 10.95 -7.18 6.99
CA LEU A 158 9.86 -7.81 6.24
C LEU A 158 10.23 -8.00 4.76
N SER A 159 10.94 -7.05 4.15
CA SER A 159 11.39 -7.16 2.76
C SER A 159 12.43 -8.28 2.57
N ILE A 160 13.35 -8.43 3.53
CA ILE A 160 14.36 -9.50 3.56
C ILE A 160 13.69 -10.86 3.88
N SER A 161 12.72 -10.87 4.79
CA SER A 161 11.94 -12.07 5.11
C SER A 161 11.15 -12.53 3.88
N PHE A 162 10.47 -11.61 3.19
CA PHE A 162 9.79 -11.91 1.94
C PHE A 162 10.75 -12.48 0.90
N PHE A 163 11.94 -11.86 0.75
CA PHE A 163 12.97 -12.39 -0.14
C PHE A 163 13.37 -13.82 0.20
N SER A 164 13.41 -14.19 1.48
CA SER A 164 13.87 -15.52 1.90
C SER A 164 12.79 -16.59 1.78
N PHE A 165 11.53 -16.25 2.09
CA PHE A 165 10.41 -17.19 2.10
C PHE A 165 9.70 -17.29 0.74
N TYR A 166 9.50 -16.19 0.03
CA TYR A 166 8.70 -16.19 -1.18
C TYR A 166 9.44 -16.83 -2.36
N THR A 167 8.73 -17.62 -3.16
CA THR A 167 9.25 -18.19 -4.42
C THR A 167 8.21 -17.99 -5.51
N ASP A 168 8.63 -17.53 -6.69
CA ASP A 168 7.71 -17.20 -7.78
C ASP A 168 6.95 -18.44 -8.31
N ASP A 169 7.63 -19.58 -8.43
CA ASP A 169 7.01 -20.82 -8.90
C ASP A 169 6.69 -21.76 -7.71
N PRO A 170 5.41 -22.11 -7.47
CA PRO A 170 5.04 -23.02 -6.41
C PRO A 170 5.68 -24.41 -6.56
N ARG A 171 6.05 -24.83 -7.79
CA ARG A 171 6.75 -26.09 -8.05
C ARG A 171 8.16 -26.14 -7.46
N LYS A 172 8.79 -24.97 -7.30
CA LYS A 172 10.16 -24.84 -6.76
C LYS A 172 10.17 -24.62 -5.25
N HIS A 173 9.01 -24.46 -4.63
CA HIS A 173 8.90 -24.13 -3.23
C HIS A 173 9.00 -25.37 -2.33
N ARG A 174 9.94 -25.36 -1.37
CA ARG A 174 10.23 -26.52 -0.51
C ARG A 174 9.09 -26.96 0.40
N LEU A 175 8.17 -26.07 0.74
CA LEU A 175 7.07 -26.34 1.68
C LEU A 175 5.75 -26.73 0.99
N VAL A 176 5.69 -26.73 -0.34
CA VAL A 176 4.45 -27.05 -1.06
C VAL A 176 4.28 -28.56 -1.16
N SER A 177 3.11 -29.05 -0.73
CA SER A 177 2.80 -30.48 -0.82
C SER A 177 2.40 -30.88 -2.26
N PRO A 178 2.62 -32.14 -2.69
CA PRO A 178 2.19 -32.59 -4.02
C PRO A 178 0.68 -32.47 -4.26
N LYS A 179 -0.13 -32.64 -3.20
CA LYS A 179 -1.60 -32.49 -3.26
C LYS A 179 -1.99 -31.04 -3.53
N GLU A 180 -1.39 -30.10 -2.79
CA GLU A 180 -1.60 -28.67 -2.97
C GLU A 180 -1.13 -28.20 -4.35
N LEU A 181 0.03 -28.66 -4.79
CA LEU A 181 0.57 -28.33 -6.11
C LEU A 181 -0.38 -28.74 -7.24
N ASN A 182 -0.99 -29.92 -7.13
CA ASN A 182 -1.97 -30.39 -8.09
C ASN A 182 -3.20 -29.47 -8.11
N THR A 183 -3.71 -29.06 -6.94
CA THR A 183 -4.83 -28.11 -6.84
C THR A 183 -4.52 -26.74 -7.45
N ILE A 184 -3.32 -26.19 -7.22
CA ILE A 184 -2.90 -24.89 -7.77
C ILE A 184 -2.73 -24.97 -9.30
N THR A 185 -2.17 -26.07 -9.80
CA THR A 185 -1.87 -26.24 -11.24
C THR A 185 -3.10 -26.64 -12.05
N ARG A 186 -4.13 -27.22 -11.41
CA ARG A 186 -5.34 -27.69 -12.09
C ARG A 186 -6.05 -26.56 -12.83
N GLY A 187 -6.11 -26.65 -14.15
CA GLY A 187 -6.75 -25.66 -15.04
C GLY A 187 -5.83 -24.51 -15.47
N LYS A 188 -4.58 -24.44 -14.98
CA LYS A 188 -3.56 -23.50 -15.47
C LYS A 188 -2.77 -24.17 -16.59
N GLU A 189 -3.34 -24.19 -17.80
CA GLU A 189 -2.55 -24.58 -18.98
C GLU A 189 -1.42 -23.57 -19.19
N HIS A 190 -0.20 -24.05 -19.46
CA HIS A 190 0.88 -23.18 -19.95
C HIS A 190 0.48 -22.69 -21.34
N GLN A 191 -0.19 -21.53 -21.42
CA GLN A 191 -0.28 -20.80 -22.67
C GLN A 191 1.14 -20.42 -23.08
N SER A 192 1.74 -21.23 -23.95
CA SER A 192 3.08 -21.00 -24.50
C SER A 192 3.10 -19.84 -25.50
N VAL A 193 1.92 -19.38 -25.91
CA VAL A 193 1.73 -18.26 -26.83
C VAL A 193 1.20 -17.07 -26.04
N LYS A 194 2.07 -16.07 -25.79
CA LYS A 194 1.63 -14.75 -25.34
C LYS A 194 0.89 -14.08 -26.48
N GLU A 195 -0.43 -14.22 -26.51
CA GLU A 195 -1.25 -13.43 -27.43
C GLU A 195 -1.14 -11.93 -27.08
N PRO A 196 -1.11 -11.04 -28.08
CA PRO A 196 -1.09 -9.62 -27.83
C PRO A 196 -2.39 -9.21 -27.12
N VAL A 197 -2.25 -8.60 -25.95
CA VAL A 197 -3.39 -8.14 -25.15
C VAL A 197 -4.17 -7.09 -25.96
N PRO A 198 -5.48 -7.27 -26.21
CA PRO A 198 -6.27 -6.36 -27.04
C PRO A 198 -6.66 -5.10 -26.25
N TYR A 199 -5.69 -4.24 -25.93
CA TYR A 199 -5.89 -3.04 -25.12
C TYR A 199 -7.04 -2.14 -25.62
N LYS A 200 -7.18 -2.00 -26.94
CA LYS A 200 -8.23 -1.15 -27.54
C LYS A 200 -9.64 -1.67 -27.29
N GLU A 201 -9.83 -2.99 -27.32
CA GLU A 201 -11.13 -3.62 -27.07
C GLU A 201 -11.45 -3.59 -25.57
N ILE A 202 -10.45 -3.84 -24.71
CA ILE A 202 -10.60 -3.74 -23.25
C ILE A 202 -11.02 -2.32 -22.83
N CYS A 203 -10.42 -1.28 -23.42
CA CYS A 203 -10.77 0.10 -23.11
C CYS A 203 -12.16 0.52 -23.63
N LYS A 204 -12.72 -0.16 -24.63
CA LYS A 204 -14.05 0.12 -25.18
C LYS A 204 -15.17 -0.64 -24.48
N ASP A 205 -14.85 -1.71 -23.76
CA ASP A 205 -15.85 -2.50 -23.05
C ASP A 205 -16.49 -1.69 -21.90
N HIS A 206 -17.81 -1.58 -21.93
CA HIS A 206 -18.56 -0.83 -20.93
C HIS A 206 -18.45 -1.43 -19.52
N CYS A 207 -18.34 -2.75 -19.41
CA CYS A 207 -18.18 -3.41 -18.11
C CYS A 207 -16.83 -3.05 -17.49
N MET A 208 -15.76 -3.08 -18.29
CA MET A 208 -14.42 -2.67 -17.85
C MET A 208 -14.37 -1.19 -17.43
N GLN A 209 -15.00 -0.30 -18.20
CA GLN A 209 -15.06 1.13 -17.85
C GLN A 209 -15.80 1.36 -16.52
N ALA A 210 -16.92 0.66 -16.29
CA ALA A 210 -17.65 0.75 -15.03
C ALA A 210 -16.80 0.29 -13.84
N VAL A 211 -16.07 -0.83 -13.99
CA VAL A 211 -15.16 -1.33 -12.94
C VAL A 211 -14.05 -0.32 -12.65
N ILE A 212 -13.38 0.22 -13.68
CA ILE A 212 -12.33 1.22 -13.51
C ILE A 212 -12.86 2.45 -12.77
N LEU A 213 -14.04 2.95 -13.15
CA LEU A 213 -14.65 4.13 -12.53
C LEU A 213 -14.97 3.89 -11.05
N THR A 214 -15.57 2.73 -10.73
CA THR A 214 -15.91 2.43 -9.34
C THR A 214 -14.67 2.17 -8.48
N THR A 215 -13.67 1.44 -9.00
CA THR A 215 -12.40 1.23 -8.29
C THR A 215 -11.62 2.53 -8.10
N PHE A 216 -11.66 3.45 -9.07
CA PHE A 216 -11.06 4.77 -8.95
C PHE A 216 -11.75 5.59 -7.85
N SER A 217 -13.08 5.62 -7.83
CA SER A 217 -13.87 6.32 -6.81
C SER A 217 -13.58 5.77 -5.41
N GLY A 218 -13.64 4.45 -5.23
CA GLY A 218 -13.40 3.78 -3.95
C GLY A 218 -11.98 4.03 -3.42
N ASN A 219 -10.96 3.87 -4.27
CA ASN A 219 -9.57 4.15 -3.86
C ASN A 219 -9.35 5.63 -3.55
N THR A 220 -9.95 6.54 -4.30
CA THR A 220 -9.84 7.99 -4.06
C THR A 220 -10.41 8.34 -2.69
N ALA A 221 -11.61 7.85 -2.36
CA ALA A 221 -12.22 8.06 -1.04
C ALA A 221 -11.34 7.48 0.09
N PHE A 222 -10.80 6.28 -0.10
CA PHE A 222 -9.90 5.64 0.86
C PHE A 222 -8.64 6.47 1.11
N PHE A 223 -7.94 6.90 0.06
CA PHE A 223 -6.71 7.68 0.20
C PHE A 223 -6.94 9.08 0.77
N ILE A 224 -8.06 9.73 0.46
CA ILE A 224 -8.43 11.02 1.07
C ILE A 224 -8.60 10.85 2.58
N PHE A 225 -9.33 9.83 3.01
CA PHE A 225 -9.54 9.56 4.42
C PHE A 225 -8.23 9.16 5.13
N LEU A 226 -7.38 8.38 4.47
CA LEU A 226 -6.05 8.02 4.97
C LEU A 226 -5.14 9.24 5.16
N GLN A 227 -5.16 10.16 4.20
CA GLN A 227 -4.25 11.30 4.20
C GLN A 227 -4.70 12.42 5.13
N PHE A 228 -6.00 12.72 5.19
CA PHE A 228 -6.55 13.85 5.93
C PHE A 228 -7.32 13.46 7.19
N GLY A 229 -7.66 12.18 7.37
CA GLY A 229 -8.41 11.69 8.54
C GLY A 229 -7.81 12.11 9.87
N PRO A 230 -6.50 11.89 10.12
CA PRO A 230 -5.86 12.34 11.36
C PRO A 230 -5.87 13.86 11.53
N THR A 231 -5.66 14.61 10.44
CA THR A 231 -5.67 16.08 10.48
C THR A 231 -7.06 16.60 10.82
N PHE A 232 -8.11 15.99 10.27
CA PHE A 232 -9.49 16.33 10.55
C PHE A 232 -9.85 16.03 12.01
N MET A 233 -9.49 14.85 12.54
CA MET A 233 -9.76 14.48 13.93
C MET A 233 -9.06 15.43 14.92
N ASN A 234 -7.81 15.79 14.67
CA ASN A 234 -7.07 16.69 15.54
C ASN A 234 -7.51 18.15 15.41
N MET A 235 -7.60 18.70 14.19
CA MET A 235 -7.87 20.13 13.98
C MET A 235 -9.35 20.51 14.05
N ALA A 236 -10.27 19.63 13.64
CA ALA A 236 -11.71 19.94 13.63
C ALA A 236 -12.44 19.44 14.88
N LEU A 237 -12.05 18.28 15.43
CA LEU A 237 -12.67 17.71 16.63
C LEU A 237 -11.87 17.95 17.91
N GLY A 238 -10.62 18.41 17.82
CA GLY A 238 -9.81 18.77 18.98
C GLY A 238 -9.27 17.57 19.78
N PHE A 239 -9.26 16.37 19.19
CA PHE A 239 -8.70 15.19 19.84
C PHE A 239 -7.18 15.31 20.00
N ASP A 240 -6.66 14.78 21.12
CA ASP A 240 -5.21 14.70 21.33
C ASP A 240 -4.55 13.73 20.32
N ILE A 241 -3.23 13.77 20.20
CA ILE A 241 -2.48 13.04 19.18
C ILE A 241 -2.63 11.52 19.34
N THR A 242 -2.62 11.01 20.57
CA THR A 242 -2.86 9.58 20.86
C THR A 242 -4.29 9.17 20.58
N GLU A 243 -5.27 9.92 21.10
CA GLU A 243 -6.69 9.66 20.84
C GLU A 243 -7.00 9.69 19.35
N THR A 244 -6.43 10.65 18.61
CA THR A 244 -6.51 10.73 17.16
C THR A 244 -5.98 9.45 16.51
N GLY A 245 -4.84 8.92 16.95
CA GLY A 245 -4.28 7.67 16.44
C GLY A 245 -5.20 6.45 16.65
N TYR A 246 -5.84 6.34 17.82
CA TYR A 246 -6.78 5.25 18.09
C TYR A 246 -8.12 5.42 17.35
N VAL A 247 -8.68 6.63 17.37
CA VAL A 247 -9.98 6.94 16.74
C VAL A 247 -9.89 6.79 15.22
N THR A 248 -8.78 7.19 14.60
CA THR A 248 -8.58 7.02 13.16
C THR A 248 -8.36 5.56 12.75
N ALA A 249 -7.86 4.70 13.64
CA ALA A 249 -7.72 3.27 13.39
C ALA A 249 -9.07 2.53 13.37
N LEU A 250 -10.08 3.02 14.11
CA LEU A 250 -11.38 2.37 14.24
C LEU A 250 -12.13 2.17 12.89
N PRO A 251 -12.25 3.17 12.00
CA PRO A 251 -12.85 2.97 10.68
C PRO A 251 -12.17 1.87 9.87
N TYR A 252 -10.83 1.77 9.92
CA TYR A 252 -10.10 0.71 9.20
C TYR A 252 -10.35 -0.68 9.80
N ALA A 253 -10.40 -0.77 11.14
CA ALA A 253 -10.74 -2.00 11.83
C ALA A 253 -12.17 -2.45 11.49
N LEU A 254 -13.13 -1.51 11.49
CA LEU A 254 -14.51 -1.78 11.10
C LEU A 254 -14.61 -2.25 9.65
N CYS A 255 -13.94 -1.57 8.71
CA CYS A 255 -13.88 -2.00 7.32
C CYS A 255 -13.27 -3.40 7.17
N LEU A 256 -12.25 -3.73 7.96
CA LEU A 256 -11.64 -5.06 7.96
C LEU A 256 -12.63 -6.14 8.43
N VAL A 257 -13.30 -5.91 9.56
CA VAL A 257 -14.31 -6.84 10.09
C VAL A 257 -15.46 -6.99 9.11
N LEU A 258 -15.94 -5.89 8.53
CA LEU A 258 -16.98 -5.91 7.50
C LEU A 258 -16.55 -6.71 6.28
N LYS A 259 -15.31 -6.57 5.80
CA LYS A 259 -14.79 -7.38 4.68
C LYS A 259 -14.77 -8.88 5.02
N PHE A 260 -14.36 -9.24 6.24
CA PHE A 260 -14.32 -10.64 6.69
C PHE A 260 -15.71 -11.25 6.86
N VAL A 261 -16.72 -10.47 7.24
CA VAL A 261 -18.11 -10.94 7.43
C VAL A 261 -18.88 -10.93 6.11
N ALA A 262 -18.74 -9.86 5.33
CA ALA A 262 -19.43 -9.69 4.06
C ALA A 262 -18.97 -10.70 3.01
N GLY A 263 -17.66 -11.02 2.93
CA GLY A 263 -17.13 -11.97 1.95
C GLY A 263 -17.85 -13.33 1.96
N PRO A 264 -17.87 -14.06 3.09
CA PRO A 264 -18.59 -15.32 3.23
C PRO A 264 -20.10 -15.17 3.04
N LEU A 265 -20.72 -14.09 3.53
CA LEU A 265 -22.16 -13.85 3.34
C LEU A 265 -22.52 -13.67 1.86
N PHE A 266 -21.67 -13.00 1.09
CA PHE A 266 -21.85 -12.84 -0.36
C PHE A 266 -21.62 -14.15 -1.11
N ASP A 267 -20.63 -14.95 -0.72
CA ASP A 267 -20.38 -16.26 -1.31
C ASP A 267 -21.56 -17.22 -1.10
N MET A 268 -22.22 -17.15 0.07
CA MET A 268 -23.40 -17.94 0.42
C MET A 268 -24.70 -17.44 -0.24
N SER A 269 -24.75 -16.19 -0.73
CA SER A 269 -25.95 -15.58 -1.31
C SER A 269 -26.21 -16.05 -2.76
N THR A 270 -26.79 -17.23 -2.93
CA THR A 270 -27.11 -17.86 -4.23
C THR A 270 -28.05 -17.06 -5.14
N PHE A 271 -28.60 -15.94 -4.66
CA PHE A 271 -29.52 -15.07 -5.40
C PHE A 271 -28.82 -14.04 -6.32
N ILE A 272 -27.50 -13.88 -6.22
CA ILE A 272 -26.76 -12.85 -6.96
C ILE A 272 -25.91 -13.53 -8.05
N SER A 273 -26.15 -13.16 -9.31
CA SER A 273 -25.38 -13.63 -10.48
C SER A 273 -23.88 -13.47 -10.27
N GLU A 274 -23.07 -14.44 -10.69
CA GLU A 274 -21.60 -14.45 -10.55
C GLU A 274 -20.96 -13.15 -11.06
N LYS A 275 -21.52 -12.55 -12.11
CA LYS A 275 -21.07 -11.28 -12.67
C LYS A 275 -21.20 -10.12 -11.66
N ASN A 276 -22.29 -10.09 -10.90
CA ASN A 276 -22.54 -9.05 -9.90
C ASN A 276 -21.75 -9.28 -8.60
N ARG A 277 -21.43 -10.55 -8.27
CA ARG A 277 -20.57 -10.89 -7.14
C ARG A 277 -19.13 -10.39 -7.35
N VAL A 278 -18.57 -10.61 -8.54
CA VAL A 278 -17.21 -10.12 -8.87
C VAL A 278 -17.17 -8.59 -8.91
N ILE A 279 -18.20 -7.95 -9.46
CA ILE A 279 -18.28 -6.48 -9.49
C ILE A 279 -18.37 -5.91 -8.06
N MET A 280 -19.14 -6.49 -7.15
CA MET A 280 -19.26 -5.98 -5.78
C MET A 280 -18.05 -6.26 -4.88
N LEU A 281 -17.35 -7.38 -5.05
CA LEU A 281 -16.19 -7.74 -4.21
C LEU A 281 -14.95 -6.87 -4.47
N VAL A 282 -14.91 -6.22 -5.64
CA VAL A 282 -13.82 -5.31 -6.06
C VAL A 282 -14.10 -3.85 -5.64
N VAL A 283 -15.32 -3.55 -5.16
CA VAL A 283 -15.74 -2.23 -4.65
C VAL A 283 -15.61 -2.20 -3.13
#